data_AF-A0A811V1F3-F1
#
_entry.id   AF-A0A811V1F3-F1
#
_cell.length_a   1.000
_cell.length_b   1.000
_cell.length_c   1.000
_cell.angle_alpha   90.00
_cell.angle_beta   90.00
_cell.angle_gamma   90.00
#
_symmetry.space_group_name_H-M   'P 1'
#
loop_
_entity.id
_entity.type
_entity.pdbx_description
1 polymer ?
#
loop_
_entity_poly.entity_id
_entity_poly.type
_entity_poly.pdbx_seq_one_letter_code
_entity_poly.pdbx_strand_id
1 'polypeptide(L)'
;MGIDPHLEHNLESFFTMDYPMFELLFCIEDTVDPAIETVQSLMSKYPQVDASLYMGGCKVGVNPKINNMQPGYAAAKYDLIMISDSGIKMRNDTLFDMVNNMTEKYALVHQMPFTCDREGFAATFEKVC
;
A
#
# COMPACT_ATOMS: atom_id res chain seq x y z
N MET A 1 16.05 -10.46 12.71
CA MET A 1 15.28 -9.48 11.93
C MET A 1 14.08 -10.25 11.42
N GLY A 2 12.96 -10.10 12.13
CA GLY A 2 11.76 -10.89 11.88
C GLY A 2 10.90 -10.16 10.87
N ILE A 3 10.37 -10.91 9.91
CA ILE A 3 9.21 -10.48 9.12
C ILE A 3 8.15 -10.05 10.13
N ASP A 4 7.65 -8.82 10.02
CA ASP A 4 6.53 -8.39 10.85
C ASP A 4 5.39 -9.39 10.60
N PRO A 5 4.93 -10.15 11.61
CA PRO A 5 3.91 -11.17 11.42
C PRO A 5 2.60 -10.61 10.86
N HIS A 6 2.41 -9.29 10.91
CA HIS A 6 1.26 -8.61 10.33
C HIS A 6 1.48 -8.12 8.89
N LEU A 7 2.71 -8.13 8.36
CA LEU A 7 3.00 -7.62 7.01
C LEU A 7 2.24 -8.41 5.94
N GLU A 8 2.25 -9.74 6.00
CA GLU A 8 1.51 -10.58 5.05
C GLU A 8 0.02 -10.28 5.09
N HIS A 9 -0.57 -10.19 6.28
CA HIS A 9 -1.99 -9.89 6.47
C HIS A 9 -2.38 -8.49 5.99
N ASN A 10 -1.52 -7.50 6.23
CA ASN A 10 -1.72 -6.14 5.76
C ASN A 10 -1.66 -6.08 4.22
N LEU A 11 -0.64 -6.69 3.62
CA LEU A 11 -0.49 -6.73 2.16
C LEU A 11 -1.64 -7.52 1.51
N GLU A 12 -2.06 -8.64 2.10
CA GLU A 12 -3.18 -9.45 1.63
C GLU A 12 -4.48 -8.64 1.54
N SER A 13 -4.69 -7.69 2.46
CA SER A 13 -5.88 -6.82 2.44
C SER A 13 -6.04 -6.01 1.15
N PHE A 14 -4.92 -5.68 0.47
CA PHE A 14 -4.95 -5.00 -0.82
C PHE A 14 -5.37 -5.93 -1.96
N PHE A 15 -5.03 -7.22 -1.89
CA PHE A 15 -5.43 -8.21 -2.89
C PHE A 15 -6.91 -8.59 -2.79
N THR A 16 -7.53 -8.38 -1.61
CA THR A 16 -8.95 -8.69 -1.37
C THR A 16 -9.86 -7.47 -1.48
N MET A 17 -9.38 -6.34 -2.02
CA MET A 17 -10.20 -5.14 -2.22
C MET A 17 -11.34 -5.41 -3.21
N ASP A 18 -12.53 -4.91 -2.87
CA ASP A 18 -13.73 -5.03 -3.69
C ASP A 18 -13.83 -3.85 -4.66
N TYR A 19 -12.96 -3.87 -5.67
CA TYR A 19 -12.95 -2.87 -6.73
C TYR A 19 -12.71 -3.55 -8.08
N PRO A 20 -13.50 -3.24 -9.12
CA PRO A 20 -13.54 -4.04 -10.35
C PRO A 20 -12.26 -3.97 -11.20
N MET A 21 -11.50 -2.88 -11.11
CA MET A 21 -10.30 -2.69 -11.91
C MET A 21 -9.29 -1.81 -11.17
N PHE A 22 -8.21 -2.43 -10.72
CA PHE A 22 -7.07 -1.74 -10.09
C PHE A 22 -5.80 -2.56 -10.30
N GLU A 23 -4.67 -1.91 -10.09
CA GLU A 23 -3.37 -2.58 -10.03
C GLU A 23 -2.66 -2.27 -8.71
N LEU A 24 -1.76 -3.16 -8.30
CA LEU A 24 -0.93 -3.02 -7.12
C LEU A 24 0.54 -2.92 -7.54
N LEU A 25 1.18 -1.81 -7.19
CA LEU A 25 2.58 -1.55 -7.53
C LEU A 25 3.40 -1.53 -6.25
N PHE A 26 4.06 -2.64 -5.94
CA PHE A 26 4.92 -2.75 -4.77
C PHE A 26 6.30 -2.18 -5.11
N CYS A 27 6.77 -1.21 -4.33
CA CYS A 27 8.08 -0.61 -4.52
C CYS A 27 8.98 -0.94 -3.32
N ILE A 28 10.05 -1.69 -3.55
CA ILE A 28 10.99 -2.12 -2.51
C ILE A 28 12.38 -1.57 -2.84
N GLU A 29 13.00 -0.88 -1.88
CA GLU A 29 14.31 -0.26 -2.08
C GLU A 29 15.42 -1.31 -2.09
N ASP A 30 15.40 -2.24 -1.14
CA ASP A 30 16.45 -3.25 -0.97
C ASP A 30 16.04 -4.60 -1.58
N THR A 31 16.87 -5.12 -2.48
CA THR A 31 16.70 -6.43 -3.12
C THR A 31 16.83 -7.63 -2.17
N VAL A 32 17.32 -7.42 -0.94
CA VAL A 32 17.38 -8.47 0.09
C VAL A 32 16.28 -8.33 1.15
N ASP A 33 15.30 -7.46 0.93
CA ASP A 33 14.19 -7.29 1.85
C ASP A 33 13.32 -8.56 1.89
N PRO A 34 13.08 -9.16 3.07
CA PRO A 34 12.24 -10.35 3.18
C PRO A 34 10.78 -10.12 2.74
N ALA A 35 10.32 -8.88 2.65
CA ALA A 35 9.00 -8.54 2.09
C ALA A 35 8.85 -8.98 0.63
N ILE A 36 9.95 -9.15 -0.12
CA ILE A 36 9.92 -9.62 -1.51
C ILE A 36 9.28 -11.01 -1.60
N GLU A 37 9.66 -11.93 -0.72
CA GLU A 37 9.11 -13.28 -0.71
C GLU A 37 7.61 -13.26 -0.37
N THR A 38 7.21 -12.42 0.60
CA THR A 38 5.80 -12.24 0.96
C THR A 38 4.98 -11.69 -0.21
N VAL A 39 5.46 -10.65 -0.88
CA VAL A 39 4.78 -10.06 -2.05
C VAL A 39 4.66 -11.07 -3.18
N GLN A 40 5.75 -11.79 -3.52
CA GLN A 40 5.73 -12.82 -4.56
C GLN A 40 4.76 -13.98 -4.25
N SER A 41 4.70 -14.39 -2.97
CA SER A 41 3.74 -15.39 -2.50
C SER A 41 2.30 -14.91 -2.69
N LEU A 42 1.99 -13.68 -2.30
CA LEU A 42 0.65 -13.09 -2.45
C LEU A 42 0.27 -12.89 -3.93
N MET A 43 1.21 -12.43 -4.77
CA MET A 43 1.00 -12.32 -6.22
C MET A 43 0.67 -13.68 -6.86
N SER A 44 1.32 -14.76 -6.39
CA SER A 44 1.05 -16.12 -6.84
C SER A 44 -0.30 -16.65 -6.32
N LYS A 45 -0.71 -16.24 -5.12
CA LYS A 45 -1.98 -16.61 -4.47
C LYS A 45 -3.19 -15.92 -5.11
N TYR A 46 -3.01 -14.69 -5.61
CA TYR A 46 -4.05 -13.85 -6.21
C TYR A 46 -3.72 -13.45 -7.66
N PRO A 47 -3.61 -14.40 -8.60
CA PRO A 47 -3.19 -14.12 -9.98
C PRO A 47 -4.21 -13.27 -10.78
N GLN A 48 -5.44 -13.13 -10.28
CA GLN A 48 -6.46 -12.27 -10.86
C GLN A 48 -6.24 -10.78 -10.60
N VAL A 49 -5.41 -10.43 -9.62
CA VAL A 49 -5.09 -9.04 -9.29
C VAL A 49 -3.84 -8.64 -10.07
N ASP A 50 -3.92 -7.56 -10.82
CA ASP A 50 -2.78 -7.02 -11.56
C ASP A 50 -1.77 -6.43 -10.57
N ALA A 51 -0.71 -7.18 -10.27
CA ALA A 51 0.30 -6.79 -9.30
C ALA A 51 1.69 -6.82 -9.94
N SER A 52 2.50 -5.82 -9.62
CA SER A 52 3.89 -5.72 -10.08
C SER A 52 4.81 -5.31 -8.95
N LEU A 53 6.00 -5.91 -8.92
CA LEU A 53 7.05 -5.61 -7.95
C LEU A 53 8.17 -4.84 -8.65
N TYR A 54 8.45 -3.64 -8.16
CA TYR A 54 9.55 -2.78 -8.57
C TYR A 54 10.61 -2.77 -7.48
N MET A 55 11.84 -3.07 -7.88
CA MET A 55 13.00 -3.06 -7.00
C MET A 55 13.97 -1.98 -7.43
N GLY A 56 14.57 -1.33 -6.43
CA GLY A 56 15.54 -0.26 -6.64
C GLY A 56 14.84 1.07 -6.87
N GLY A 57 15.09 2.04 -5.99
CA GLY A 57 14.58 3.39 -6.16
C GLY A 57 15.29 4.15 -7.28
N CYS A 58 14.64 5.19 -7.80
CA CYS A 58 15.26 6.17 -8.68
C CYS A 58 15.57 7.44 -7.88
N LYS A 59 16.79 7.97 -7.98
CA LYS A 59 17.15 9.22 -7.28
C LYS A 59 16.52 10.43 -7.98
N VAL A 60 15.28 10.75 -7.61
CA VAL A 60 14.51 11.89 -8.13
C VAL A 60 14.62 13.10 -7.22
N GLY A 61 14.73 12.90 -5.91
CA GLY A 61 14.78 13.98 -4.94
C GLY A 61 15.48 13.61 -3.63
N VAL A 62 15.32 14.49 -2.64
CA VAL A 62 15.92 14.34 -1.31
C VAL A 62 15.19 13.31 -0.43
N ASN A 63 13.94 12.95 -0.77
CA ASN A 63 13.13 12.04 0.01
C ASN A 63 13.31 10.59 -0.48
N PRO A 64 13.91 9.69 0.32
CA PRO A 64 14.11 8.29 -0.06
C PRO A 64 12.80 7.57 -0.39
N LYS A 65 11.69 7.90 0.28
CA LYS A 65 10.39 7.29 -0.01
C LYS A 65 9.89 7.63 -1.42
N ILE A 66 10.03 8.89 -1.85
CA ILE A 66 9.67 9.31 -3.21
C ILE A 66 10.56 8.61 -4.23
N ASN A 67 11.85 8.48 -3.92
CA ASN A 67 12.79 7.78 -4.79
C ASN A 67 12.41 6.31 -4.97
N ASN A 68 11.98 5.64 -3.91
CA ASN A 68 11.52 4.25 -3.95
C ASN A 68 10.24 4.10 -4.79
N MET A 69 9.26 5.00 -4.63
CA MET A 69 7.97 4.90 -5.34
C MET A 69 8.03 5.31 -6.81
N GLN A 70 9.06 6.07 -7.23
CA GLN A 70 9.15 6.60 -8.58
C GLN A 70 9.00 5.55 -9.68
N PRO A 71 9.68 4.39 -9.65
CA PRO A 71 9.57 3.39 -10.71
C PRO A 71 8.14 2.86 -10.84
N GLY A 72 7.47 2.61 -9.71
CA GLY A 72 6.06 2.22 -9.70
C GLY A 72 5.17 3.33 -10.27
N TYR A 73 5.36 4.57 -9.82
CA TYR A 73 4.59 5.72 -10.33
C TYR A 73 4.75 5.91 -11.84
N ALA A 74 5.95 5.77 -12.38
CA ALA A 74 6.22 5.90 -13.81
C ALA A 74 5.61 4.76 -14.65
N ALA A 75 5.34 3.61 -14.04
CA ALA A 75 4.76 2.44 -14.69
C ALA A 75 3.24 2.29 -14.47
N ALA A 76 2.63 3.20 -13.70
CA ALA A 76 1.20 3.18 -13.42
C ALA A 76 0.39 3.33 -14.72
N LYS A 77 -0.65 2.50 -14.84
CA LYS A 77 -1.56 2.41 -16.00
C LYS A 77 -2.77 3.33 -15.86
N TYR A 78 -3.07 3.77 -14.65
CA TYR A 78 -4.27 4.54 -14.32
C TYR A 78 -3.95 5.96 -13.84
N ASP A 79 -4.88 6.90 -14.06
CA ASP A 79 -4.71 8.31 -13.68
C ASP A 79 -4.88 8.57 -12.17
N LEU A 80 -5.63 7.70 -11.48
CA LEU A 80 -5.85 7.79 -10.04
C LEU A 80 -4.77 6.97 -9.32
N ILE A 81 -3.97 7.66 -8.52
CA ILE A 81 -2.88 7.05 -7.76
C ILE A 81 -3.21 7.10 -6.27
N MET A 82 -3.34 5.91 -5.66
CA MET A 82 -3.43 5.75 -4.22
C MET A 82 -2.06 5.37 -3.66
N ILE A 83 -1.54 6.17 -2.74
CA ILE A 83 -0.28 5.87 -2.04
C ILE A 83 -0.63 5.33 -0.65
N SER A 84 -0.14 4.13 -0.34
CA SER A 84 -0.30 3.52 0.98
C SER A 84 1.04 3.01 1.51
N ASP A 85 1.17 2.98 2.84
CA ASP A 85 2.29 2.33 3.52
C ASP A 85 2.00 0.83 3.72
N SER A 86 3.04 0.00 3.81
CA SER A 86 2.91 -1.46 3.98
C SER A 86 2.42 -1.87 5.36
N GLY A 87 2.54 -0.97 6.35
CA GLY A 87 2.01 -1.14 7.70
C GLY A 87 0.51 -0.87 7.85
N ILE A 88 -0.20 -0.50 6.78
CA ILE A 88 -1.64 -0.17 6.83
C ILE A 88 -2.44 -1.36 6.31
N LYS A 89 -3.50 -1.71 7.04
CA LYS A 89 -4.52 -2.65 6.60
C LYS A 89 -5.68 -1.90 5.98
N MET A 90 -6.12 -2.33 4.80
CA MET A 90 -7.28 -1.76 4.11
C MET A 90 -8.56 -2.55 4.40
N ARG A 91 -9.68 -1.85 4.49
CA ARG A 91 -11.02 -2.47 4.44
C ARG A 91 -11.40 -2.68 2.97
N ASN A 92 -12.14 -3.74 2.66
CA ASN A 92 -12.40 -4.13 1.25
C ASN A 92 -13.07 -3.04 0.40
N ASP A 93 -13.89 -2.18 1.01
CA ASP A 93 -14.60 -1.07 0.36
C ASP A 93 -13.79 0.24 0.33
N THR A 94 -12.59 0.27 0.91
CA THR A 94 -11.78 1.50 1.09
C THR A 94 -11.51 2.19 -0.25
N LEU A 95 -11.07 1.43 -1.24
CA LEU A 95 -10.76 1.96 -2.56
C LEU A 95 -12.02 2.51 -3.25
N PHE A 96 -13.14 1.81 -3.13
CA PHE A 96 -14.43 2.28 -3.65
C PHE A 96 -14.86 3.60 -3.00
N ASP A 97 -14.78 3.69 -1.68
CA ASP A 97 -15.10 4.90 -0.91
C ASP A 97 -14.19 6.07 -1.32
N MET A 98 -12.89 5.84 -1.45
CA MET A 98 -11.94 6.90 -1.85
C MET A 98 -12.20 7.41 -3.26
N VAL A 99 -12.41 6.50 -4.22
CA VAL A 99 -12.70 6.88 -5.61
C VAL A 99 -14.05 7.60 -5.71
N ASN A 100 -15.08 7.15 -4.98
CA ASN A 100 -16.39 7.79 -4.99
C ASN A 100 -16.36 9.22 -4.40
N ASN A 101 -15.45 9.49 -3.47
CA ASN A 101 -15.22 10.84 -2.95
C ASN A 101 -14.32 11.71 -3.84
N MET A 102 -13.57 11.10 -4.76
CA MET A 102 -12.74 11.80 -5.74
C MET A 102 -13.63 12.32 -6.87
N THR A 103 -14.01 13.60 -6.80
CA THR A 103 -14.79 14.28 -7.84
C THR A 103 -13.93 15.34 -8.53
N GLU A 104 -14.37 15.89 -9.67
CA GLU A 104 -13.65 16.97 -10.38
C GLU A 104 -13.38 18.22 -9.50
N LYS A 105 -14.07 18.33 -8.37
CA LYS A 105 -13.89 19.41 -7.39
C LYS A 105 -12.70 19.19 -6.45
N TYR A 106 -12.24 17.95 -6.28
CA TYR A 106 -11.23 17.59 -5.28
C TYR A 106 -9.98 17.01 -5.96
N ALA A 107 -8.83 17.63 -5.70
CA ALA A 107 -7.54 17.18 -6.25
C ALA A 107 -6.85 16.11 -5.36
N LEU A 108 -7.33 15.93 -4.13
CA LEU A 108 -6.79 14.97 -3.17
C LEU A 108 -7.88 14.52 -2.21
N VAL A 109 -8.02 13.21 -2.06
CA VAL A 109 -8.80 12.56 -1.00
C VAL A 109 -7.83 11.81 -0.12
N HIS A 110 -7.86 12.06 1.19
CA HIS A 110 -7.07 11.32 2.17
C HIS A 110 -8.00 10.66 3.18
N GLN A 111 -7.66 9.45 3.61
CA GLN A 111 -8.33 8.82 4.75
C GLN A 111 -7.52 9.04 6.02
N MET A 112 -8.20 9.12 7.16
CA MET A 112 -7.53 9.17 8.45
C MET A 112 -7.20 7.74 8.87
N PRO A 113 -5.91 7.37 9.00
CA PRO A 113 -5.55 6.03 9.45
C PRO A 113 -5.99 5.85 10.90
N PHE A 114 -6.64 4.72 11.20
CA PHE A 114 -7.00 4.35 12.56
C PHE A 114 -6.16 3.16 13.02
N THR A 115 -5.69 3.18 14.26
CA THR A 115 -4.92 2.07 14.83
C THR A 115 -5.87 0.95 15.26
N CYS A 116 -5.80 -0.19 14.58
CA CYS A 116 -6.37 -1.45 15.05
C CYS A 116 -5.22 -2.34 15.56
N ASP A 117 -5.43 -3.07 16.65
CA ASP A 117 -4.53 -4.14 17.11
C ASP A 117 -3.13 -3.74 17.63
N ARG A 118 -3.02 -2.63 18.37
CA ARG A 118 -1.86 -2.38 19.27
C ARG A 118 -2.23 -2.64 20.73
N GLU A 119 -1.57 -3.61 21.38
CA GLU A 119 -1.60 -3.74 22.85
C GLU A 119 -0.54 -2.83 23.48
N GLY A 120 -0.93 -2.06 24.52
CA GLY A 120 -0.01 -1.22 25.30
C GLY A 120 -0.52 0.21 25.55
N PHE A 121 0.01 0.87 26.59
CA PHE A 121 -0.42 2.19 27.07
C PHE A 121 -0.32 3.30 26.00
N ALA A 122 0.67 3.25 25.12
CA ALA A 122 0.84 4.20 24.02
C ALA A 122 -0.30 4.13 22.98
N ALA A 123 -0.89 2.94 22.77
CA ALA A 123 -1.97 2.73 21.82
C ALA A 123 -3.31 3.34 22.27
N THR A 124 -3.49 3.56 23.57
CA THR A 124 -4.69 4.23 24.11
C THR A 124 -4.66 5.73 23.84
N PHE A 125 -3.47 6.33 23.72
CA PHE A 125 -3.34 7.78 23.49
C PHE A 125 -3.54 8.14 22.00
N GLU A 126 -3.12 7.27 21.07
CA GLU A 126 -3.30 7.49 19.62
C GLU A 126 -4.74 7.25 19.12
N LYS A 127 -5.63 6.65 19.94
CA LYS A 127 -7.05 6.46 19.61
C LYS A 127 -7.91 7.72 19.73
N VAL A 128 -7.35 8.82 20.22
CA VAL A 128 -8.06 10.10 20.41
C VAL A 128 -7.43 11.17 19.54
N CYS A 129 -7.55 11.05 18.22
CA CYS A 129 -7.45 12.15 17.25
C CYS A 129 -8.28 11.78 16.03
#